data_AF-E0TFC1-F1
#
_entry.id   AF-E0TFC1-F1
#
_cell.length_a   1.000
_cell.length_b   1.000
_cell.length_c   1.000
_cell.angle_alpha   90.00
_cell.angle_beta   90.00
_cell.angle_gamma   90.00
#
_symmetry.space_group_name_H-M   'P 1'
#
loop_
_entity.id
_entity.type
_entity.pdbx_description
1 polymer ?
#
loop_
_entity_poly.entity_id
_entity_poly.type
_entity_poly.pdbx_seq_one_letter_code
_entity_poly.pdbx_strand_id
1 'polypeptide(L)'
;MSSKPTKHYIAQRFTALIQIPLVIWLVFGVIGHAGDTQDQFRVWLSEPLTASLMIIFILSVFFHMHLGMGEVVDDYIHKPSSRSLLNRVNQLVALVLAVLAVFAVAAITFIA
;
A
#
# COMPACT_ATOMS: atom_id res chain seq x y z
N MET A 1 -3.75 17.09 25.86
CA MET A 1 -2.84 16.20 25.10
C MET A 1 -3.44 15.98 23.72
N SER A 2 -2.80 16.42 22.64
CA SER A 2 -3.36 16.22 21.29
C SER A 2 -3.34 14.73 20.96
N SER A 3 -4.48 14.14 20.60
CA SER A 3 -4.62 12.70 20.32
C SER A 3 -4.01 12.26 18.99
N LYS A 4 -3.42 13.19 18.23
CA LYS A 4 -2.88 12.94 16.88
C LYS A 4 -1.71 11.93 16.87
N PRO A 5 -0.68 12.04 17.73
CA PRO A 5 0.43 11.07 17.73
C PRO A 5 -0.02 9.66 18.12
N THR A 6 -0.91 9.54 19.11
CA THR A 6 -1.44 8.23 19.55
C THR A 6 -2.25 7.55 18.46
N LYS A 7 -3.12 8.29 17.76
CA LYS A 7 -3.89 7.74 16.63
C LYS A 7 -2.99 7.32 15.48
N HIS A 8 -1.97 8.11 15.17
CA HIS A 8 -0.99 7.83 14.13
C HIS A 8 -0.20 6.55 14.43
N TYR A 9 0.32 6.44 15.65
CA TYR A 9 1.01 5.26 16.16
C TYR A 9 0.15 4.00 16.05
N ILE A 10 -1.09 4.05 16.52
CA ILE A 10 -2.02 2.92 16.46
C ILE A 10 -2.32 2.52 15.02
N ALA A 11 -2.53 3.49 14.13
CA ALA A 11 -2.81 3.25 12.72
C ALA A 11 -1.64 2.54 12.01
N GLN A 12 -0.39 2.87 12.33
CA GLN A 12 0.79 2.15 11.80
C GLN A 12 0.81 0.68 12.22
N ARG A 13 0.50 0.36 13.49
CA ARG A 13 0.49 -1.04 13.99
C ARG A 13 -0.66 -1.83 13.38
N PHE A 14 -1.84 -1.21 13.29
CA PHE A 14 -3.00 -1.84 12.69
C PHE A 14 -2.75 -2.22 11.23
N THR A 15 -2.14 -1.32 10.45
CA THR A 15 -1.79 -1.62 9.05
C THR A 15 -0.67 -2.64 8.92
N ALA A 16 0.32 -2.64 9.82
CA ALA A 16 1.33 -3.70 9.88
C ALA A 16 0.69 -5.08 10.15
N LEU A 17 -0.26 -5.16 11.08
CA LEU A 17 -0.99 -6.40 11.38
C LEU A 17 -1.79 -6.92 10.17
N ILE A 18 -2.37 -6.02 9.37
CA ILE A 18 -3.03 -6.39 8.11
C ILE A 18 -2.00 -6.86 7.07
N GLN A 19 -0.85 -6.19 6.97
CA GLN A 19 0.15 -6.49 5.95
C GLN A 19 0.89 -7.79 6.18
N ILE A 20 1.16 -8.19 7.42
CA ILE A 20 1.89 -9.43 7.72
C ILE A 20 1.29 -10.65 6.96
N PRO A 21 0.00 -11.00 7.13
CA PRO A 21 -0.58 -12.13 6.41
C PRO A 21 -0.66 -11.88 4.89
N LEU A 22 -0.91 -10.65 4.45
CA LEU A 22 -1.02 -10.32 3.02
C LEU A 22 0.32 -10.40 2.28
N VAL A 23 1.42 -9.98 2.91
CA VAL A 23 2.77 -10.13 2.37
C VAL A 23 3.14 -11.60 2.29
N ILE A 24 2.84 -12.39 3.32
CA ILE A 24 3.06 -13.84 3.32
C ILE A 24 2.30 -14.47 2.14
N TRP A 25 1.00 -14.19 2.02
CA TRP A 25 0.17 -14.65 0.92
C TRP A 25 0.73 -14.23 -0.45
N LEU A 26 1.10 -12.96 -0.61
CA LEU A 26 1.62 -12.43 -1.87
C LEU A 26 2.93 -13.11 -2.27
N VAL A 27 3.87 -13.27 -1.32
CA VAL A 27 5.17 -13.90 -1.58
C VAL A 27 4.98 -15.35 -2.00
N PHE A 28 4.20 -16.14 -1.25
CA PHE A 28 3.95 -17.53 -1.61
C PHE A 28 3.14 -17.68 -2.90
N GLY A 29 2.19 -16.77 -3.16
CA GLY A 29 1.44 -16.73 -4.42
C GLY A 29 2.35 -16.48 -5.62
N VAL A 30 3.19 -15.44 -5.55
CA VAL A 30 4.13 -15.11 -6.63
C VAL A 30 5.15 -16.25 -6.85
N ILE A 31 5.66 -16.85 -5.77
CA ILE A 31 6.56 -18.02 -5.89
C ILE A 31 5.84 -19.22 -6.49
N GLY A 32 4.58 -19.47 -6.12
CA GLY A 32 3.77 -20.58 -6.64
C GLY A 32 3.49 -20.47 -8.14
N HIS A 33 3.46 -19.24 -8.66
CA HIS A 33 3.34 -18.94 -10.09
C HIS A 33 4.69 -18.65 -10.78
N ALA A 34 5.82 -19.02 -10.15
CA ALA A 34 7.12 -18.87 -10.78
C ALA A 34 7.24 -19.84 -11.98
N GLY A 35 7.50 -19.28 -13.16
CA GLY A 35 7.56 -20.03 -14.42
C GLY A 35 6.26 -20.01 -15.23
N ASP A 36 5.18 -19.44 -14.70
CA ASP A 36 3.96 -19.20 -15.45
C ASP A 36 4.18 -18.21 -16.61
N THR A 37 3.43 -18.41 -17.67
CA THR A 37 3.27 -17.39 -18.73
C THR A 37 2.52 -16.17 -18.17
N GLN A 38 2.64 -15.05 -18.88
CA GLN A 38 1.92 -13.82 -18.52
C GLN A 38 0.40 -14.06 -18.39
N ASP A 39 -0.18 -14.86 -19.28
CA ASP A 39 -1.63 -15.15 -19.29
C ASP A 39 -2.03 -15.99 -18.07
N GLN A 40 -1.24 -16.99 -17.70
CA GLN A 40 -1.52 -17.81 -16.50
C GLN A 40 -1.47 -16.98 -15.22
N PHE A 41 -0.45 -16.13 -15.06
CA PHE A 41 -0.34 -15.23 -13.92
C PHE A 41 -1.51 -14.24 -13.88
N ARG A 42 -1.91 -13.75 -15.05
CA ARG A 42 -3.05 -12.84 -15.19
C ARG A 42 -4.36 -13.49 -14.78
N VAL A 43 -4.60 -14.75 -15.16
CA VAL A 43 -5.77 -15.53 -14.72
C VAL A 43 -5.81 -15.59 -13.19
N TRP A 44 -4.71 -15.98 -12.54
CA TRP A 44 -4.64 -16.01 -11.08
C TRP A 44 -4.94 -14.66 -10.43
N LEU A 45 -4.36 -13.58 -10.95
CA LEU A 45 -4.55 -12.23 -10.41
C LEU A 45 -5.99 -11.72 -10.62
N SER A 46 -6.67 -12.18 -11.66
CA SER A 46 -8.06 -11.83 -11.97
C SER A 46 -9.10 -12.56 -11.10
N GLU A 47 -8.73 -13.64 -10.41
CA GLU A 47 -9.63 -14.38 -9.53
C GLU A 47 -10.20 -13.45 -8.44
N PRO A 48 -11.52 -13.48 -8.16
CA PRO A 48 -12.17 -12.51 -7.28
C PRO A 48 -11.52 -12.37 -5.90
N LEU A 49 -11.10 -13.49 -5.30
CA LEU A 49 -10.42 -13.48 -4.01
C LEU A 49 -9.01 -12.87 -4.11
N THR A 50 -8.21 -13.27 -5.10
CA THR A 50 -6.85 -12.75 -5.32
C THR A 50 -6.86 -11.25 -5.60
N ALA A 51 -7.73 -10.81 -6.51
CA ALA A 51 -7.91 -9.39 -6.81
C ALA A 51 -8.32 -8.59 -5.57
N SER A 52 -9.24 -9.12 -4.76
CA SER A 52 -9.66 -8.48 -3.51
C SER A 52 -8.53 -8.36 -2.49
N LEU A 53 -7.76 -9.44 -2.28
CA LEU A 53 -6.60 -9.45 -1.38
C LEU A 53 -5.53 -8.48 -1.85
N MET A 54 -5.27 -8.41 -3.16
CA MET A 54 -4.33 -7.46 -3.75
C MET A 54 -4.77 -6.01 -3.54
N ILE A 55 -6.06 -5.69 -3.75
CA ILE A 55 -6.60 -4.33 -3.51
C ILE A 55 -6.46 -3.95 -2.02
N ILE A 56 -6.80 -4.86 -1.10
CA ILE A 56 -6.64 -4.62 0.35
C ILE A 56 -5.16 -4.39 0.69
N PHE A 57 -4.26 -5.18 0.11
CA PHE A 57 -2.82 -5.02 0.29
C PHE A 57 -2.32 -3.65 -0.20
N ILE A 58 -2.70 -3.25 -1.43
CA ILE A 58 -2.35 -1.96 -2.03
C ILE A 58 -2.81 -0.79 -1.15
N LEU A 59 -4.08 -0.79 -0.74
CA LEU A 59 -4.63 0.27 0.11
C LEU A 59 -3.90 0.33 1.46
N SER A 60 -3.64 -0.83 2.07
CA SER A 60 -2.94 -0.92 3.35
C SER A 60 -1.49 -0.44 3.24
N VAL A 61 -0.75 -0.87 2.20
CA VAL A 61 0.68 -0.58 2.06
C VAL A 61 0.94 0.90 1.77
N PHE A 62 0.15 1.53 0.90
CA PHE A 62 0.28 2.97 0.64
C PHE A 62 -0.15 3.82 1.82
N PHE A 63 -1.17 3.40 2.57
CA PHE A 63 -1.52 4.07 3.82
C PHE A 63 -0.41 3.93 4.87
N HIS A 64 0.16 2.74 5.04
CA HIS A 64 1.28 2.52 5.96
C HIS A 64 2.53 3.31 5.57
N MET A 65 2.86 3.35 4.27
CA MET A 65 3.96 4.14 3.72
C MET A 65 3.76 5.63 3.99
N HIS A 66 2.55 6.16 3.79
CA HIS A 66 2.22 7.55 4.11
C HIS A 66 2.50 7.86 5.58
N LEU A 67 2.04 7.03 6.52
CA LEU A 67 2.27 7.21 7.95
C LEU A 67 3.77 7.11 8.27
N GLY A 68 4.45 6.07 7.81
CA GLY A 68 5.87 5.83 8.11
C GLY A 68 6.79 6.94 7.58
N MET A 69 6.58 7.36 6.33
CA MET A 69 7.33 8.45 5.73
C MET A 69 7.04 9.80 6.41
N GLY A 70 5.84 9.98 6.97
CA GLY A 70 5.50 11.15 7.78
C GLY A 70 6.39 11.29 9.02
N GLU A 71 6.61 10.20 9.77
CA GLU A 71 7.52 10.21 10.93
C GLU A 71 8.95 10.54 10.51
N VAL A 72 9.45 9.94 9.42
CA VAL A 72 10.79 10.23 8.88
C VAL A 72 10.92 11.72 8.52
N VAL A 73 9.93 12.29 7.84
CA VAL A 73 9.94 13.72 7.48
C VAL A 73 9.90 14.60 8.73
N ASP A 74 9.11 14.23 9.73
CA ASP A 74 8.98 15.01 10.97
C ASP A 74 10.24 14.97 11.83
N ASP A 75 10.99 13.85 11.81
CA ASP A 75 12.25 13.68 12.55
C ASP A 75 13.45 14.35 11.87
N TYR A 76 13.53 14.32 10.52
CA TYR A 76 14.74 14.72 9.81
C TYR A 76 14.65 16.11 9.13
N ILE A 77 13.45 16.67 8.93
CA ILE A 77 13.29 17.95 8.22
C ILE A 77 12.99 19.10 9.19
N HIS A 78 14.04 19.86 9.50
CA HIS A 78 13.98 20.95 10.49
C HIS A 78 13.30 22.23 9.98
N LYS A 79 13.38 22.52 8.66
CA LYS A 79 12.76 23.72 8.08
C LYS A 79 11.24 23.55 7.99
N PRO A 80 10.41 24.38 8.67
CA PRO A 80 8.97 24.14 8.77
C PRO A 80 8.23 24.11 7.43
N SER A 81 8.63 24.98 6.48
CA SER A 81 8.01 25.03 5.15
C SER A 81 8.34 23.79 4.31
N SER A 82 9.60 23.33 4.34
CA SER A 82 10.02 22.11 3.66
C SER A 82 9.35 20.88 4.25
N ARG A 83 9.27 20.76 5.58
CA ARG A 83 8.58 19.66 6.26
C ARG A 83 7.11 19.58 5.85
N SER A 84 6.41 20.72 5.89
CA SER A 84 5.00 20.79 5.49
C SER A 84 4.77 20.49 4.01
N LEU A 85 5.68 20.91 3.13
CA LEU A 85 5.60 20.59 1.69
C LEU A 85 5.80 19.09 1.47
N LEU A 86 6.85 18.51 2.07
CA LEU A 86 7.18 17.08 1.92
C LEU A 86 6.07 16.18 2.45
N ASN A 87 5.46 16.49 3.60
CA ASN A 87 4.33 15.73 4.11
C ASN A 87 3.10 15.76 3.17
N ARG A 88 2.84 16.90 2.51
CA ARG A 88 1.76 17.00 1.50
C ARG A 88 2.09 16.24 0.23
N VAL A 89 3.34 16.29 -0.23
CA VAL A 89 3.80 15.50 -1.38
C VAL A 89 3.71 14.01 -1.06
N ASN A 90 4.15 13.57 0.11
CA ASN A 90 4.03 12.18 0.58
C ASN A 90 2.57 11.69 0.53
N GLN A 91 1.63 12.49 1.07
CA GLN A 91 0.21 12.17 1.02
C GLN A 91 -0.32 12.06 -0.43
N LEU A 92 0.05 13.00 -1.30
CA LEU A 92 -0.38 13.01 -2.70
C LEU A 92 0.19 11.79 -3.46
N VAL A 93 1.47 11.49 -3.29
CA VAL A 93 2.14 10.35 -3.91
C VAL A 93 1.48 9.04 -3.47
N ALA A 94 1.26 8.85 -2.16
CA ALA A 94 0.59 7.67 -1.64
C ALA A 94 -0.82 7.50 -2.23
N LEU A 95 -1.60 8.59 -2.32
CA LEU A 95 -2.95 8.56 -2.89
C LEU A 95 -2.91 8.21 -4.39
N VAL A 96 -2.08 8.90 -5.18
CA VAL A 96 -2.00 8.69 -6.63
C VAL A 96 -1.55 7.26 -6.93
N LEU A 97 -0.51 6.76 -6.26
CA LEU A 97 -0.03 5.40 -6.48
C LEU A 97 -1.05 4.35 -6.04
N ALA A 98 -1.76 4.55 -4.93
CA ALA A 98 -2.84 3.66 -4.52
C ALA A 98 -3.96 3.59 -5.56
N VAL A 99 -4.42 4.74 -6.07
CA VAL A 99 -5.46 4.81 -7.10
C VAL A 99 -5.02 4.12 -8.39
N LEU A 100 -3.80 4.41 -8.87
CA LEU A 100 -3.27 3.79 -10.09
C LEU A 100 -3.12 2.28 -9.95
N ALA A 101 -2.64 1.81 -8.79
CA ALA A 101 -2.47 0.38 -8.54
C ALA A 101 -3.82 -0.35 -8.41
N VAL A 102 -4.80 0.22 -7.70
CA VAL A 102 -6.17 -0.33 -7.64
C VAL A 102 -6.81 -0.36 -9.02
N PHE A 103 -6.66 0.71 -9.81
CA PHE A 103 -7.14 0.74 -11.18
C PHE A 103 -6.49 -0.34 -12.04
N ALA A 104 -5.17 -0.58 -11.90
CA ALA A 104 -4.48 -1.63 -12.63
C ALA A 104 -5.04 -3.03 -12.30
N VAL A 105 -5.30 -3.33 -11.03
CA VAL A 105 -5.94 -4.60 -10.63
C VAL A 105 -7.33 -4.71 -11.23
N ALA A 106 -8.15 -3.66 -11.11
CA ALA A 106 -9.49 -3.64 -11.70
C ALA A 106 -9.47 -3.81 -13.23
N ALA A 107 -8.50 -3.20 -13.92
CA ALA A 107 -8.32 -3.36 -15.36
C ALA A 107 -7.98 -4.81 -15.72
N ILE A 108 -7.09 -5.45 -14.95
CA ILE A 108 -6.75 -6.88 -15.13
C ILE A 108 -7.98 -7.78 -14.91
N THR A 109 -8.82 -7.45 -13.93
CA THR A 109 -9.99 -8.26 -13.56
C THR A 109 -11.18 -8.09 -14.52
N PHE A 110 -11.44 -6.88 -15.01
CA PHE A 110 -12.71 -6.56 -15.70
C PHE A 110 -12.57 -6.10 -17.15
N ILE A 111 -11.39 -5.64 -17.57
CA ILE A 111 -11.20 -4.99 -18.88
C ILE A 111 -10.36 -5.86 -19.80
N ALA A 112 -9.32 -6.45 -19.22
CA ALA A 112 -8.30 -7.15 -19.97
C ALA A 112 -8.82 -8.49 -20.49
#